data_AF-A0A4U0SWU7-F1
#
_entry.id   AF-A0A4U0SWU7-F1
#
_cell.length_a   1.000
_cell.length_b   1.000
_cell.length_c   1.000
_cell.angle_alpha   90.00
_cell.angle_beta   90.00
_cell.angle_gamma   90.00
#
_symmetry.space_group_name_H-M   'P 1'
#
loop_
_entity.id
_entity.type
_entity.pdbx_description
1 polymer ?
#
loop_
_entity_poly.entity_id
_entity_poly.type
_entity_poly.pdbx_seq_one_letter_code
_entity_poly.pdbx_strand_id
1 'polypeptide(L)'
;MRVTIARRHFYFHPIEVEQAMEGVVPEPITGQSVRIGRRDYPIMQVGAVITRQDRRDFSVGEVTRAMQALGFTCRAAPSESKGAL
;
A
#
# COMPACT_ATOMS: atom_id res chain seq x y z
N MET A 1 4.73 15.25 -1.04
CA MET A 1 3.52 15.34 -0.18
C MET A 1 3.86 14.85 1.22
N ARG A 2 3.33 15.49 2.27
CA ARG A 2 3.44 14.99 3.64
C ARG A 2 2.29 14.03 3.94
N VAL A 3 2.59 12.85 4.45
CA VAL A 3 1.61 11.86 4.92
C VAL A 3 1.93 11.45 6.35
N THR A 4 0.96 10.92 7.07
CA THR A 4 1.13 10.42 8.44
C THR A 4 0.81 8.93 8.46
N ILE A 5 1.76 8.11 8.90
CA ILE A 5 1.65 6.66 9.05
C ILE A 5 2.29 6.28 10.39
N ALA A 6 1.67 5.40 11.17
CA ALA A 6 2.18 4.97 12.48
C ALA A 6 2.47 6.15 13.43
N ARG A 7 1.63 7.20 13.37
CA ARG A 7 1.80 8.47 14.11
C ARG A 7 3.10 9.24 13.80
N ARG A 8 3.79 8.90 12.71
CA ARG A 8 5.00 9.57 12.23
C ARG A 8 4.73 10.26 10.90
N HIS A 9 5.43 11.35 10.65
CA HIS A 9 5.33 12.07 9.38
C HIS A 9 6.37 11.57 8.40
N PHE A 10 5.92 11.34 7.17
CA PHE A 10 6.77 11.00 6.04
C PHE A 10 6.54 12.02 4.93
N TYR A 11 7.59 12.29 4.18
CA TYR A 11 7.53 13.09 2.97
C TYR A 11 7.82 12.15 1.82
N PHE A 12 6.82 11.94 0.98
CA PHE A 12 6.95 11.10 -0.21
C PHE A 12 6.58 11.89 -1.46
N HIS A 13 7.33 11.65 -2.52
CA HIS A 13 6.92 11.90 -3.90
C HIS A 13 6.50 10.57 -4.55
N PRO A 14 5.52 10.56 -5.48
CA PRO A 14 5.10 9.32 -6.15
C PRO A 14 6.26 8.53 -6.78
N ILE A 15 7.23 9.25 -7.37
CA ILE A 15 8.43 8.63 -7.97
C ILE A 15 9.29 7.88 -6.95
N GLU A 16 9.39 8.37 -5.70
CA GLU A 16 10.17 7.71 -4.66
C GLU A 16 9.52 6.40 -4.22
N VAL A 17 8.18 6.34 -4.26
CA VAL A 17 7.43 5.11 -3.99
C VAL A 17 7.63 4.09 -5.11
N GLU A 18 7.59 4.53 -6.38
CA GLU A 18 7.88 3.64 -7.52
C GLU A 18 9.29 3.07 -7.47
N GLN A 19 10.29 3.92 -7.19
CA GLN A 19 11.68 3.51 -7.05
C GLN A 19 11.89 2.55 -5.87
N ALA A 20 11.27 2.81 -4.71
CA ALA A 20 11.36 1.92 -3.55
C ALA A 20 10.75 0.54 -3.81
N MET A 21 9.77 0.45 -4.72
CA MET A 21 9.09 -0.79 -5.08
C MET A 21 9.72 -1.50 -6.30
N GLU A 22 10.77 -0.93 -6.90
CA GLU A 22 11.47 -1.56 -8.00
C GLU A 22 12.12 -2.89 -7.56
N GLY A 23 11.94 -3.94 -8.36
CA GLY A 23 12.45 -5.27 -8.03
C GLY A 23 11.73 -6.01 -6.90
N VAL A 24 10.79 -5.36 -6.18
CA VAL A 24 10.01 -6.01 -5.13
C VAL A 24 9.04 -7.03 -5.76
N VAL A 25 9.09 -8.26 -5.26
CA VAL A 25 8.16 -9.32 -5.66
C VAL A 25 6.82 -9.11 -4.94
N PRO A 26 5.69 -8.98 -5.65
CA PRO A 26 4.38 -8.88 -5.00
C PRO A 26 4.08 -10.11 -4.14
N GLU A 27 3.64 -9.86 -2.92
CA GLU A 27 3.05 -10.90 -2.07
C GLU A 27 1.63 -11.26 -2.55
N PRO A 28 1.12 -12.45 -2.17
CA PRO A 28 -0.27 -12.83 -2.44
C PRO A 28 -1.24 -11.76 -1.92
N ILE A 29 -2.14 -11.30 -2.79
CA ILE A 29 -3.15 -10.30 -2.44
C ILE A 29 -4.32 -10.99 -1.73
N THR A 30 -4.36 -10.88 -0.41
CA THR A 30 -5.46 -11.39 0.43
C THR A 30 -6.41 -10.29 0.91
N GLY A 31 -6.15 -9.03 0.55
CA GLY A 31 -6.90 -7.87 1.01
C GLY A 31 -6.74 -6.67 0.09
N GLN A 32 -6.81 -5.46 0.65
CA GLN A 32 -6.62 -4.23 -0.13
C GLN A 32 -5.24 -4.21 -0.80
N SER A 33 -5.22 -3.71 -2.03
CA SER A 33 -4.01 -3.60 -2.83
C SER A 33 -3.88 -2.24 -3.49
N VAL A 34 -2.68 -1.92 -3.98
CA VAL A 34 -2.40 -0.71 -4.73
C VAL A 34 -1.62 -1.06 -5.99
N ARG A 35 -1.97 -0.41 -7.09
CA ARG A 35 -1.24 -0.55 -8.35
C ARG A 35 -0.04 0.38 -8.38
N ILE A 36 1.14 -0.19 -8.58
CA ILE A 36 2.41 0.54 -8.72
C ILE A 36 3.09 0.05 -10.00
N GLY A 37 3.30 0.97 -10.95
CA GLY A 37 3.67 0.64 -12.31
C GLY A 37 2.68 -0.37 -12.95
N ARG A 38 3.18 -1.57 -13.27
CA ARG A 38 2.38 -2.62 -13.94
C ARG A 38 1.88 -3.73 -13.00
N ARG A 39 2.16 -3.65 -11.70
CA ARG A 39 1.86 -4.70 -10.71
C ARG A 39 0.96 -4.17 -9.60
N ASP A 40 0.18 -5.05 -9.00
CA ASP A 40 -0.64 -4.76 -7.84
C ASP A 40 0.05 -5.39 -6.61
N TYR A 41 0.14 -4.64 -5.51
CA TYR A 41 0.82 -5.03 -4.28
C TYR A 41 -0.14 -4.94 -3.10
N PRO A 42 -0.07 -5.84 -2.11
CA PRO A 42 -0.76 -5.67 -0.84
C PRO A 42 -0.38 -4.35 -0.18
N ILE A 43 -1.39 -3.62 0.34
CA ILE A 43 -1.16 -2.33 1.00
C ILE A 43 -0.14 -2.43 2.13
N MET A 44 -0.20 -3.51 2.93
CA MET A 44 0.73 -3.72 4.03
C MET A 44 2.16 -3.98 3.59
N GLN A 45 2.35 -4.60 2.42
CA GLN A 45 3.68 -4.79 1.84
C GLN A 45 4.29 -3.44 1.45
N VAL A 46 3.54 -2.62 0.73
CA VAL A 46 3.98 -1.29 0.30
C VAL A 46 4.31 -0.41 1.50
N GLY A 47 3.42 -0.38 2.50
CA GLY A 47 3.64 0.38 3.74
C GLY A 47 4.95 0.01 4.42
N ALA A 48 5.25 -1.28 4.54
CA ALA A 48 6.49 -1.75 5.18
C ALA A 48 7.73 -1.33 4.39
N VAL A 49 7.69 -1.43 3.05
CA VAL A 49 8.82 -1.05 2.19
C VAL A 49 9.11 0.44 2.26
N ILE A 50 8.10 1.30 2.06
CA ILE A 50 8.31 2.75 1.94
C ILE A 50 8.60 3.43 3.29
N THR A 51 8.07 2.89 4.40
CA THR A 51 8.30 3.45 5.74
C THR A 51 9.47 2.81 6.47
N ARG A 52 9.89 1.61 6.04
CA ARG A 52 10.83 0.72 6.76
C ARG A 52 10.40 0.40 8.20
N GLN A 53 9.09 0.45 8.47
CA GLN A 53 8.50 0.10 9.77
C GLN A 53 7.93 -1.32 9.77
N ASP A 54 7.70 -1.85 10.98
CA ASP A 54 7.02 -3.12 11.15
C ASP A 54 5.54 -2.97 10.74
N ARG A 55 4.98 -3.99 10.10
CA ARG A 55 3.56 -4.00 9.69
C ARG A 55 2.60 -3.83 10.86
N ARG A 56 3.03 -4.12 12.10
CA ARG A 56 2.24 -3.94 13.32
C ARG A 56 2.13 -2.47 13.75
N ASP A 57 2.97 -1.59 13.20
CA ASP A 57 3.01 -0.18 13.60
C ASP A 57 1.94 0.68 12.91
N PHE A 58 1.37 0.20 11.80
CA PHE A 58 0.39 0.94 11.00
C PHE A 58 -0.74 0.03 10.52
N SER A 59 -1.82 0.68 10.11
CA SER A 59 -3.01 0.04 9.55
C SER A 59 -3.03 0.10 8.02
N VAL A 60 -3.79 -0.83 7.42
CA VAL A 60 -4.13 -0.80 5.98
C VAL A 60 -4.74 0.55 5.60
N GLY A 61 -5.60 1.12 6.45
CA GLY A 61 -6.28 2.39 6.20
C GLY A 61 -5.33 3.58 6.13
N GLU A 62 -4.33 3.65 7.01
CA GLU A 62 -3.31 4.71 6.97
C GLU A 62 -2.53 4.70 5.66
N VAL A 63 -2.03 3.52 5.27
CA VAL A 63 -1.24 3.38 4.05
C VAL A 63 -2.09 3.60 2.80
N THR A 64 -3.33 3.10 2.77
CA THR A 64 -4.26 3.34 1.64
C THR A 64 -4.51 4.82 1.42
N ARG A 65 -4.78 5.58 2.49
CA ARG A 65 -4.99 7.03 2.40
C ARG A 65 -3.73 7.75 1.92
N ALA A 66 -2.56 7.35 2.39
CA ALA A 66 -1.29 7.90 1.94
C ALA A 66 -1.08 7.66 0.43
N MET A 67 -1.32 6.44 -0.04
CA MET A 67 -1.18 6.07 -1.45
C MET A 67 -2.19 6.79 -2.35
N GLN A 68 -3.45 6.91 -1.92
CA GLN A 68 -4.46 7.68 -2.65
C GLN A 68 -4.11 9.17 -2.73
N ALA A 69 -3.60 9.75 -1.63
CA ALA A 69 -3.19 11.15 -1.60
C ALA A 69 -2.00 11.41 -2.56
N LEU A 70 -1.12 10.41 -2.72
CA LEU A 70 -0.03 10.43 -3.71
C LEU A 70 -0.50 10.15 -5.15
N GLY A 71 -1.78 9.91 -5.38
CA GLY A 71 -2.36 9.69 -6.71
C GLY A 71 -2.36 8.24 -7.19
N PHE A 72 -2.02 7.27 -6.33
CA PHE A 72 -2.05 5.86 -6.70
C PHE A 72 -3.46 5.27 -6.64
N THR A 73 -3.75 4.36 -7.57
CA THR A 73 -5.01 3.61 -7.58
C THR A 73 -4.96 2.46 -6.58
N CYS A 74 -5.78 2.56 -5.53
CA CYS A 74 -5.99 1.47 -4.56
C CYS A 74 -7.26 0.68 -4.91
N ARG A 75 -7.20 -0.64 -4.74
CA ARG A 75 -8.33 -1.57 -4.92
C ARG A 75 -8.79 -2.07 -3.56
N ALA A 76 -10.11 -2.21 -3.43
CA ALA A 76 -10.70 -2.90 -2.28
C ALA A 76 -10.20 -4.36 -2.24
N ALA A 77 -10.33 -5.00 -1.08
CA ALA A 77 -10.12 -6.44 -0.99
C ALA A 77 -11.01 -7.13 -2.05
N PRO A 78 -10.53 -8.23 -2.67
CA PRO A 78 -11.44 -9.11 -3.38
C PRO A 78 -12.58 -9.43 -2.40
N SER A 79 -13.80 -9.04 -2.74
CA SER A 79 -14.95 -9.59 -2.04
C SER A 79 -14.81 -11.09 -2.21
N GLU A 80 -14.65 -11.84 -1.12
CA GLU A 80 -15.10 -13.21 -1.15
C GLU A 80 -16.57 -13.11 -1.55
N SER A 81 -16.88 -13.33 -2.82
CA SER A 81 -18.21 -13.69 -3.23
C SER A 81 -18.51 -14.93 -2.41
N LYS A 82 -19.23 -14.76 -1.29
CA LYS A 82 -19.80 -15.87 -0.55
C LYS A 82 -20.55 -16.66 -1.61
N GLY A 83 -20.01 -17.83 -1.94
CA GLY A 83 -20.64 -18.73 -2.90
C GLY A 83 -22.09 -18.87 -2.50
N ALA A 84 -22.97 -18.67 -3.48
CA ALA A 84 -24.38 -18.94 -3.35
C ALA A 84 -24.59 -20.33 -2.74
N LEU A 85 -25.34 -20.39 -1.65
CA LEU A 85 -26.12 -21.55 -1.21
C LEU A 85 -27.44 -21.02 -0.65
#